data_AF-A0A6P1IQS4-F1
#
_entry.id   AF-A0A6P1IQS4-F1
#
_cell.length_a   1.000
_cell.length_b   1.000
_cell.length_c   1.000
_cell.angle_alpha   90.00
_cell.angle_beta   90.00
_cell.angle_gamma   90.00
#
_symmetry.space_group_name_H-M   'P 1'
#
loop_
_entity.id
_entity.type
_entity.pdbx_description
1 polymer ?
#
loop_
_entity_poly.entity_id
_entity_poly.type
_entity_poly.pdbx_seq_one_letter_code
_entity_poly.pdbx_strand_id
1 'polypeptide(L)'
;MTHSIQSLRTPQQLGLLLRSARKARQLTQSQLALRLGVSQSRVSQLELQPKDMTLEQVLSACAALGLELTVADRAGLNTEVASTRRGSSQTALRETSAGRSAKTASPSVPSPRLRREQASLAAQALQRKPRKGSW
;
A
#
# COMPACT_ATOMS: atom_id res chain seq x y z
N MET A 1 17.02 -8.36 -7.25
CA MET A 1 16.74 -7.15 -6.45
C MET A 1 15.30 -6.76 -6.70
N THR A 2 14.44 -6.79 -5.68
CA THR A 2 13.02 -6.46 -5.82
C THR A 2 12.85 -4.95 -5.87
N HIS A 3 12.49 -4.40 -7.03
CA HIS A 3 12.15 -2.99 -7.17
C HIS A 3 10.71 -2.79 -6.67
N SER A 4 10.56 -2.22 -5.48
CA SER A 4 9.25 -1.95 -4.88
C SER A 4 8.86 -0.49 -5.10
N ILE A 5 7.92 -0.25 -6.01
CA ILE A 5 7.33 1.08 -6.24
C ILE A 5 6.34 1.39 -5.12
N GLN A 6 6.44 2.59 -4.53
CA GLN A 6 5.59 3.04 -3.44
C GLN A 6 4.72 4.22 -3.89
N SER A 7 3.39 4.08 -3.80
CA SER A 7 2.45 5.16 -4.11
C SER A 7 2.29 6.11 -2.93
N LEU A 8 2.72 7.36 -3.09
CA LEU A 8 2.53 8.42 -2.09
C LEU A 8 1.22 9.20 -2.36
N ARG A 9 0.44 9.42 -1.30
CA ARG A 9 -0.83 10.20 -1.31
C ARG A 9 -0.79 11.38 -0.36
N THR A 10 0.12 11.38 0.62
CA THR A 10 0.28 12.49 1.59
C THR A 10 1.76 12.81 1.82
N PRO A 11 2.09 14.05 2.23
CA PRO A 11 3.47 14.41 2.58
C PRO A 11 4.07 13.52 3.67
N GLN A 12 3.31 13.14 4.69
CA GLN A 12 3.80 12.33 5.82
C GLN A 12 4.33 10.97 5.36
N GLN A 13 3.76 10.39 4.30
CA GLN A 13 4.26 9.15 3.72
C GLN A 13 5.65 9.34 3.11
N LEU A 14 5.95 10.50 2.53
CA LEU A 14 7.29 10.84 2.04
C LEU A 14 8.29 10.87 3.20
N GLY A 15 7.97 11.56 4.31
CA GLY A 15 8.87 11.63 5.47
C GLY A 15 9.20 10.24 6.05
N LEU A 16 8.18 9.37 6.16
CA LEU A 16 8.37 7.97 6.57
C LEU A 16 9.25 7.18 5.58
N LEU A 17 9.04 7.36 4.28
CA LEU A 17 9.81 6.72 3.22
C LEU A 17 11.28 7.16 3.24
N LEU A 18 11.55 8.47 3.37
CA LEU A 18 12.91 8.99 3.45
C LEU A 18 13.62 8.47 4.72
N ARG A 19 12.93 8.46 5.87
CA ARG A 19 13.47 7.92 7.12
C ARG A 19 13.76 6.42 7.03
N SER A 20 12.87 5.64 6.43
CA SER A 20 13.07 4.19 6.26
C SER A 20 14.22 3.91 5.30
N ALA A 21 14.31 4.63 4.19
CA ALA A 21 15.38 4.54 3.21
C ALA A 21 16.75 4.91 3.82
N ARG A 22 16.79 5.94 4.67
CA ARG A 22 18.00 6.31 5.42
C ARG A 22 18.44 5.18 6.36
N LYS A 23 17.51 4.64 7.15
CA LYS A 23 17.79 3.54 8.08
C LYS A 23 18.24 2.26 7.35
N ALA A 24 17.61 1.93 6.23
CA ALA A 24 18.01 0.79 5.39
C ALA A 24 19.46 0.91 4.88
N ARG A 25 19.93 2.15 4.69
CA ARG A 25 21.32 2.47 4.32
C ARG A 25 22.25 2.69 5.52
N GLN A 26 21.76 2.43 6.74
CA GLN A 26 22.52 2.53 7.99
C GLN A 26 23.10 3.93 8.23
N LEU A 27 22.47 4.96 7.67
CA LEU A 27 22.91 6.34 7.83
C LEU A 27 22.27 6.96 9.08
N THR A 28 23.06 7.70 9.87
CA THR A 28 22.52 8.60 10.90
C THR A 28 21.90 9.84 10.26
N GLN A 29 21.09 10.60 11.01
CA GLN A 29 20.56 11.87 10.49
C GLN A 29 21.69 12.86 10.19
N SER A 30 22.74 12.90 11.01
CA SER A 30 23.91 13.75 10.78
C SER A 30 24.67 13.37 9.50
N GLN A 31 24.83 12.07 9.22
CA GLN A 31 25.47 11.61 7.99
C GLN A 31 24.65 11.98 6.74
N LEU A 32 23.32 11.87 6.81
CA LEU A 32 22.46 12.34 5.72
C LEU A 32 22.54 13.87 5.58
N ALA A 33 22.59 14.59 6.70
CA ALA A 33 22.69 16.06 6.70
C ALA A 33 23.96 16.55 5.99
N LEU A 34 25.09 15.90 6.24
CA LEU A 34 26.36 16.17 5.55
C LEU A 34 26.24 15.98 4.04
N ARG A 35 25.55 14.93 3.58
CA ARG A 35 25.33 14.69 2.13
C ARG A 35 24.42 15.72 1.50
N LEU A 36 23.49 16.28 2.27
CA LEU A 36 22.52 17.27 1.83
C LEU A 36 23.02 18.72 1.99
N GLY A 37 24.18 18.95 2.62
CA GLY A 37 24.67 20.29 2.91
C GLY A 37 23.78 21.07 3.90
N VAL A 38 23.07 20.39 4.79
CA VAL A 38 22.17 21.01 5.78
C VAL A 38 22.52 20.56 7.21
N SER A 39 21.85 21.13 8.21
CA SER A 39 22.02 20.70 9.61
C SER A 39 21.28 19.38 9.92
N GLN A 40 21.74 18.63 10.93
CA GLN A 40 21.04 17.43 11.41
C GLN A 40 19.62 17.76 11.90
N SER A 41 19.44 18.90 12.57
CA SER A 41 18.12 19.37 13.00
C SER A 41 17.20 19.59 11.80
N ARG A 42 17.72 20.19 10.71
CA ARG A 42 16.96 20.33 9.46
C ARG A 42 16.57 18.96 8.91
N VAL A 43 17.46 17.97 8.87
CA VAL A 43 17.09 16.60 8.46
C VAL A 43 15.99 16.01 9.35
N SER A 44 16.06 16.19 10.67
CA SER A 44 14.99 15.72 11.56
C SER A 44 13.66 16.39 11.26
N GLN A 45 13.66 17.70 10.99
CA GLN A 45 12.46 18.43 10.59
C GLN A 45 11.92 17.94 9.24
N LEU A 46 12.77 17.70 8.25
CA LEU A 46 12.38 17.17 6.94
C LEU A 46 11.74 15.78 7.07
N GLU A 47 12.26 14.91 7.95
CA GLU A 47 11.69 13.58 8.21
C GLU A 47 10.32 13.63 8.94
N LEU A 48 10.11 14.62 9.82
CA LEU A 48 8.90 14.72 10.66
C LEU A 48 7.81 15.61 10.05
N GLN A 49 8.19 16.68 9.36
CA GLN A 49 7.33 17.67 8.71
C GLN A 49 7.71 17.85 7.24
N PRO A 50 7.49 16.81 6.41
CA PRO A 50 7.80 16.84 4.98
C PRO A 50 6.91 17.80 4.17
N LYS A 51 5.84 18.37 4.77
CA LYS A 51 4.96 19.34 4.11
C LYS A 51 5.66 20.64 3.69
N ASP A 52 6.75 20.99 4.38
CA ASP A 52 7.52 22.22 4.14
C ASP A 52 8.79 21.93 3.30
N MET A 53 8.86 20.74 2.69
CA MET A 53 9.94 20.39 1.76
C MET A 53 9.72 21.04 0.41
N THR A 54 10.74 21.72 -0.09
CA THR A 54 10.77 22.12 -1.51
C THR A 54 10.99 20.89 -2.38
N LEU A 55 10.55 20.94 -3.64
CA LEU A 55 10.81 19.86 -4.59
C LEU A 55 12.32 19.58 -4.74
N GLU A 56 13.14 20.63 -4.73
CA GLU A 56 14.60 20.52 -4.75
C GLU A 56 15.13 19.69 -3.58
N GLN A 57 14.61 19.91 -2.36
CA GLN A 57 14.97 19.12 -1.17
C GLN A 57 14.53 17.66 -1.30
N VAL A 58 13.36 17.40 -1.89
CA VAL A 58 12.89 16.04 -2.17
C VAL A 58 13.85 15.34 -3.13
N LEU A 59 14.19 15.97 -4.26
CA LEU A 59 15.09 15.40 -5.26
C LEU A 59 16.50 15.18 -4.70
N SER A 60 17.01 16.13 -3.91
CA SER A 60 18.31 16.02 -3.25
C SER A 60 18.34 14.89 -2.23
N ALA A 61 17.28 14.73 -1.43
CA ALA A 61 17.12 13.61 -0.52
C ALA A 61 17.05 12.27 -1.26
N CYS A 62 16.33 12.20 -2.38
CA CYS A 62 16.29 11.02 -3.23
C CYS A 62 17.70 10.67 -3.74
N ALA A 63 18.43 11.63 -4.30
CA ALA A 63 19.80 11.41 -4.78
C ALA A 63 20.75 10.93 -3.67
N ALA A 64 20.75 11.61 -2.51
CA ALA A 64 21.61 11.27 -1.38
C ALA A 64 21.30 9.88 -0.79
N LEU A 65 20.05 9.46 -0.90
CA LEU A 65 19.54 8.16 -0.49
C LEU A 65 19.43 7.18 -1.66
N GLY A 66 19.97 7.43 -2.86
CA GLY A 66 19.84 6.50 -3.99
C GLY A 66 18.40 5.99 -4.22
N LEU A 67 17.44 6.90 -4.16
CA LEU A 67 16.03 6.69 -4.50
C LEU A 67 15.73 7.40 -5.82
N GLU A 68 14.69 6.93 -6.50
CA GLU A 68 14.20 7.54 -7.73
C GLU A 68 12.75 7.99 -7.52
N LEU A 69 12.43 9.20 -8.00
CA LEU A 69 11.06 9.72 -8.01
C LEU A 69 10.47 9.50 -9.40
N THR A 70 9.46 8.65 -9.48
CA THR A 70 8.71 8.40 -10.72
C THR A 70 7.32 9.02 -10.64
N VAL A 71 6.84 9.54 -11.77
CA VAL A 71 5.48 10.07 -11.92
C VAL A 71 4.80 9.25 -12.99
N ALA A 72 3.62 8.73 -12.67
CA ALA A 72 2.83 7.90 -13.57
C ALA A 72 1.34 8.24 -13.45
N ASP A 73 0.57 7.96 -14.49
CA ASP A 73 -0.88 8.06 -14.41
C ASP A 73 -1.42 7.03 -13.40
N ARG A 74 -2.31 7.49 -12.52
CA ARG A 74 -2.98 6.65 -11.51
C ARG A 74 -3.78 5.53 -12.18
N ALA A 75 -4.37 5.78 -13.35
CA ALA A 75 -5.11 4.75 -14.09
C ALA A 75 -4.17 3.63 -14.58
N GLY A 76 -3.00 4.00 -15.09
CA GLY A 76 -2.02 3.06 -15.66
C GLY A 76 -1.42 2.08 -14.64
N LEU A 77 -1.26 2.50 -13.38
CA LEU A 77 -0.71 1.65 -12.32
C LEU A 77 -1.66 0.50 -11.88
N ASN A 78 -2.97 0.61 -12.14
CA ASN A 78 -3.95 -0.40 -11.72
C ASN A 78 -4.23 -1.45 -12.82
N THR A 79 -3.88 -1.14 -14.06
CA THR A 79 -4.24 -1.95 -15.24
C THR A 79 -3.30 -3.15 -15.45
N GLU A 80 -2.04 -3.05 -15.04
CA GLU A 80 -1.05 -4.11 -15.28
C GLU A 80 -1.39 -5.43 -14.53
N VAL A 81 -1.99 -5.32 -13.34
CA VAL A 81 -2.40 -6.49 -12.53
C VAL A 81 -3.59 -7.25 -13.15
N ALA A 82 -4.40 -6.58 -13.96
CA ALA A 82 -5.58 -7.17 -14.62
C ALA A 82 -5.25 -7.87 -15.94
N SER A 83 -4.13 -7.52 -16.58
CA SER A 83 -3.68 -8.09 -17.86
C SER A 83 -3.14 -9.52 -17.69
N THR A 84 -2.46 -9.81 -16.58
CA THR A 84 -1.84 -11.10 -16.31
C THR A 84 -2.84 -12.23 -16.01
N ARG A 85 -4.08 -11.90 -15.60
CA ARG A 85 -5.12 -12.92 -15.35
C ARG A 85 -5.95 -13.32 -16.58
N ARG A 86 -5.79 -12.63 -17.71
CA ARG A 86 -6.62 -12.86 -18.91
C ARG A 86 -5.95 -13.71 -20.01
N GLY A 87 -4.69 -14.08 -19.84
CA GLY A 87 -3.90 -14.80 -20.85
C GLY A 87 -3.90 -16.33 -20.78
N SER A 88 -4.51 -16.96 -19.76
CA SER A 88 -4.44 -18.42 -19.57
C SER A 88 -5.70 -19.21 -20.00
N SER A 89 -6.65 -18.58 -20.69
CA SER A 89 -7.93 -19.22 -21.07
C SER A 89 -8.27 -19.15 -22.56
N GLN A 90 -7.27 -19.12 -23.46
CA GLN A 90 -7.48 -19.31 -24.90
C GLN A 90 -6.46 -20.28 -25.53
N THR A 91 -6.48 -21.54 -25.10
CA THR A 91 -5.93 -22.65 -25.89
C THR A 91 -6.68 -23.96 -25.62
N ALA A 92 -8.00 -23.97 -25.75
CA ALA A 92 -8.79 -25.21 -25.80
C ALA A 92 -10.22 -24.99 -26.32
N LEU A 93 -10.40 -24.48 -27.55
CA LEU A 93 -11.68 -24.55 -28.25
C LEU A 93 -11.47 -24.78 -29.74
N ARG A 94 -11.40 -26.06 -30.12
CA ARG A 94 -11.67 -26.67 -31.43
C ARG A 94 -11.35 -28.15 -31.28
N GLU A 95 -12.35 -29.02 -31.08
CA GLU A 95 -13.00 -29.89 -32.09
C GLU A 95 -13.61 -31.04 -31.25
N THR A 96 -14.76 -31.68 -31.48
CA THR A 96 -15.76 -31.77 -32.55
C THR A 96 -17.08 -32.28 -31.96
N SER A 97 -18.17 -31.95 -32.63
CA SER A 97 -19.54 -32.45 -32.47
C SER A 97 -19.69 -33.98 -32.58
N ALA A 98 -20.39 -34.60 -31.61
CA ALA A 98 -21.21 -35.80 -31.82
C ALA A 98 -22.08 -36.13 -30.59
N GLY A 99 -23.40 -36.26 -30.79
CA GLY A 99 -24.18 -37.29 -30.07
C GLY A 99 -25.12 -36.86 -28.93
N ARG A 100 -26.41 -36.80 -29.29
CA ARG A 100 -27.51 -37.60 -28.68
C ARG A 100 -28.28 -37.04 -27.47
N SER A 101 -29.51 -36.60 -27.82
CA SER A 101 -30.82 -36.91 -27.20
C SER A 101 -31.10 -36.69 -25.72
N ALA A 102 -32.01 -35.72 -25.50
CA ALA A 102 -33.26 -35.80 -24.74
C ALA A 102 -33.24 -36.23 -23.26
N LYS A 103 -33.90 -35.43 -22.39
CA LYS A 103 -35.20 -35.76 -21.76
C LYS A 103 -35.53 -34.83 -20.58
N THR A 104 -36.67 -34.13 -20.72
CA THR A 104 -37.64 -33.64 -19.71
C THR A 104 -37.19 -33.24 -18.30
N ALA A 105 -37.44 -31.97 -17.93
CA ALA A 105 -38.44 -31.57 -16.89
C ALA A 105 -38.10 -30.19 -16.27
N SER A 106 -39.07 -29.29 -16.28
CA SER A 106 -39.23 -28.10 -15.41
C SER A 106 -40.45 -28.35 -14.51
N PRO A 107 -40.78 -27.54 -13.47
CA PRO A 107 -40.06 -26.48 -12.76
C PRO A 107 -40.14 -26.64 -11.21
N SER A 108 -39.39 -25.84 -10.42
CA SER A 108 -39.88 -25.23 -9.15
C SER A 108 -38.83 -24.34 -8.47
N VAL A 109 -39.31 -23.20 -7.99
CA VAL A 109 -38.70 -22.11 -7.20
C VAL A 109 -39.52 -22.11 -5.85
N PRO A 110 -39.18 -21.46 -4.70
CA PRO A 110 -38.12 -20.50 -4.34
C PRO A 110 -37.34 -20.81 -3.04
N SER A 111 -36.34 -19.96 -2.81
CA SER A 111 -35.58 -19.69 -1.59
C SER A 111 -36.43 -19.39 -0.33
N PRO A 112 -35.90 -19.62 0.88
CA PRO A 112 -36.35 -18.92 2.08
C PRO A 112 -35.48 -17.68 2.35
N ARG A 113 -36.13 -16.51 2.42
CA ARG A 113 -35.63 -15.32 3.13
C ARG A 113 -35.87 -15.54 4.62
N LEU A 114 -34.84 -15.33 5.45
CA LEU A 114 -35.06 -14.89 6.84
C LEU A 114 -34.13 -13.72 7.17
N ARG A 115 -34.82 -12.62 7.45
CA ARG A 115 -34.42 -11.31 7.95
C ARG A 115 -34.14 -11.39 9.45
N ARG A 116 -33.17 -10.58 9.92
CA ARG A 116 -32.98 -9.92 11.25
C ARG A 116 -31.48 -9.93 11.54
N GLU A 117 -30.73 -8.84 11.59
CA GLU A 117 -30.90 -7.55 12.29
C GLU A 117 -31.20 -7.69 13.79
N GLN A 118 -30.29 -7.10 14.59
CA GLN A 118 -30.39 -6.60 15.98
C GLN A 118 -29.67 -7.38 17.10
N ALA A 119 -29.10 -6.55 18.00
CA ALA A 119 -28.50 -6.80 19.33
C ALA A 119 -27.03 -7.30 19.35
N SER A 120 -26.00 -6.48 19.58
CA SER A 120 -25.69 -5.53 20.69
C SER A 120 -25.33 -6.19 22.03
N LEU A 121 -24.17 -5.77 22.56
CA LEU A 121 -23.74 -5.76 23.98
C LEU A 121 -23.11 -7.02 24.59
N ALA A 122 -21.76 -7.05 24.60
CA ALA A 122 -20.94 -7.54 25.71
C ALA A 122 -19.54 -6.90 25.60
N ALA A 123 -19.21 -5.87 26.39
CA ALA A 123 -18.75 -5.93 27.78
C ALA A 123 -17.21 -5.91 27.89
N GLN A 124 -16.72 -4.77 28.40
CA GLN A 124 -15.69 -4.64 29.43
C GLN A 124 -14.28 -5.21 29.14
N ALA A 125 -13.34 -4.30 28.90
CA ALA A 125 -11.95 -4.46 29.34
C ALA A 125 -11.31 -3.09 29.62
N LEU A 126 -11.90 -2.34 30.56
CA LEU A 126 -11.28 -1.18 31.19
C LEU A 126 -10.47 -1.67 32.39
N GLN A 127 -9.20 -2.02 32.20
CA GLN A 127 -8.31 -2.36 33.34
C GLN A 127 -6.84 -2.41 32.95
N ARG A 128 -6.16 -1.26 32.81
CA ARG A 128 -4.73 -1.16 33.11
C ARG A 128 -4.41 0.18 33.79
N LYS A 129 -4.11 0.06 35.10
CA LYS A 129 -3.67 1.12 36.03
C LYS A 129 -2.42 1.85 35.52
N PRO A 130 -2.27 3.17 35.82
CA PRO A 130 -0.98 3.84 35.73
C PRO A 130 -0.12 3.53 36.97
N ARG A 131 1.19 3.26 36.80
CA ARG A 131 2.14 3.27 37.91
C ARG A 131 2.84 4.62 37.98
N LYS A 132 2.81 5.19 39.19
CA LYS A 132 3.42 6.43 39.67
C LYS A 132 4.95 6.34 39.82
N GLY A 133 5.57 7.51 39.77
CA GLY A 133 6.85 7.88 40.39
C GLY A 133 8.03 7.78 39.43
N SER A 134 9.04 8.65 39.43
CA SER A 134 9.41 9.86 40.17
C SER A 134 10.89 10.08 39.81
N TRP A 135 11.31 11.33 39.65
CA TRP A 135 12.66 11.80 39.25
C TRP A 135 12.92 11.85 37.74
#